data_AF-A0A2K2TX27-F1
#
_entry.id   AF-A0A2K2TX27-F1
#
_cell.length_a   1.000
_cell.length_b   1.000
_cell.length_c   1.000
_cell.angle_alpha   90.00
_cell.angle_beta   90.00
_cell.angle_gamma   90.00
#
_symmetry.space_group_name_H-M   'P 1'
#
loop_
_entity.id
_entity.type
_entity.pdbx_description
1 polymer ?
#
loop_
_entity_poly.entity_id
_entity_poly.type
_entity_poly.pdbx_seq_one_letter_code
_entity_poly.pdbx_strand_id
1 'polypeptide(L)'
;MKKVLAAGLAAVMVLSMAGCGGKTAGEPAKEAKGESKKLTIWVEKVFSDDANTAMEERIKEFSQEKGIDVDYEFIAATDFMTKLNAAIEAGNNVPDITTSAVTKVLNYYPNIPYTDVSGIVKEVNDSRAYFPSIYEGTKIDEKHYFVPFTSSSCMMFIRKEKLEEKGITKIPETWDELFDVATQISDPDNGFYGLGVGCGPTDEDGENIFRNIMWNEGTYLFDKDGNVTVDNPKTIELLQKYKDLYDGGVIPQAATTWDPGGNNSTYLMQESAIVFNAPTLYNALKSDEANKELLENTEVVSLPGGSDNNVTLGFVTGFSIMNTCKNVDEATELIKYMMDKTWYDKYVEITAPVFAPLFEDLKGQGIWAEGVNAQVVNYAENASGYYGYPVESLKGRAVAAKHYFTFPVAEMMNKVATNTLSPEDAVKDAAKKIADVQETVK
;
A
#
# COMPACT_ATOMS: atom_id res chain seq x y z
N MET A 1 -61.55 -23.88 9.33
CA MET A 1 -62.40 -22.66 9.42
C MET A 1 -61.75 -21.58 8.57
N LYS A 2 -62.54 -21.00 7.66
CA LYS A 2 -62.35 -19.89 6.69
C LYS A 2 -60.90 -19.44 6.40
N LYS A 3 -60.27 -19.84 5.28
CA LYS A 3 -60.40 -19.39 3.86
C LYS A 3 -59.86 -17.98 3.55
N VAL A 4 -58.66 -17.94 2.95
CA VAL A 4 -58.28 -17.39 1.61
C VAL A 4 -58.94 -16.07 1.16
N LEU A 5 -58.16 -15.06 0.74
CA LEU A 5 -58.04 -14.66 -0.68
C LEU A 5 -56.97 -13.58 -0.95
N ALA A 6 -56.38 -13.71 -2.14
CA ALA A 6 -55.38 -12.86 -2.77
C ALA A 6 -56.01 -11.91 -3.80
N ALA A 7 -55.12 -11.16 -4.47
CA ALA A 7 -55.26 -10.44 -5.74
C ALA A 7 -55.73 -8.97 -5.67
N GLY A 8 -54.96 -8.13 -6.37
CA GLY A 8 -55.10 -6.68 -6.41
C GLY A 8 -55.96 -6.18 -7.57
N LEU A 9 -55.95 -4.86 -7.78
CA LEU A 9 -56.00 -4.18 -9.08
C LEU A 9 -55.96 -2.65 -8.90
N ALA A 10 -55.14 -2.02 -9.75
CA ALA A 10 -55.38 -0.81 -10.54
C ALA A 10 -55.76 0.55 -9.91
N ALA A 11 -55.00 1.54 -10.39
CA ALA A 11 -55.10 2.99 -10.32
C ALA A 11 -56.48 3.62 -10.57
N VAL A 12 -56.72 4.76 -9.91
CA VAL A 12 -57.52 5.88 -10.43
C VAL A 12 -56.87 7.21 -10.00
N MET A 13 -56.49 8.03 -10.99
CA MET A 13 -56.17 9.45 -10.84
C MET A 13 -57.43 10.24 -10.49
N VAL A 14 -57.32 11.21 -9.57
CA VAL A 14 -58.22 12.37 -9.53
C VAL A 14 -57.38 13.63 -9.34
N LEU A 15 -57.39 14.47 -10.39
CA LEU A 15 -56.96 15.86 -10.36
C LEU A 15 -57.79 16.65 -9.35
N SER A 16 -57.14 17.51 -8.56
CA SER A 16 -57.81 18.65 -7.92
C SER A 16 -57.16 19.94 -8.42
N MET A 17 -57.93 20.71 -9.18
CA MET A 17 -57.55 22.03 -9.70
C MET A 17 -57.47 23.09 -8.60
N ALA A 18 -56.53 24.01 -8.80
CA ALA A 18 -56.57 25.46 -8.60
C ALA A 18 -57.56 26.06 -7.58
N GLY A 19 -57.00 26.76 -6.59
CA GLY A 19 -57.65 27.86 -5.86
C GLY A 19 -56.70 29.07 -5.77
N CYS A 20 -56.92 30.07 -6.61
CA CYS A 20 -56.24 31.37 -6.58
C CYS A 20 -56.73 32.27 -5.43
N GLY A 21 -55.84 33.09 -4.88
CA GLY A 21 -56.14 34.50 -4.60
C GLY A 21 -56.22 34.92 -3.13
N GLY A 22 -55.15 35.52 -2.62
CA GLY A 22 -55.15 36.30 -1.37
C GLY A 22 -53.83 37.02 -1.13
N LYS A 23 -53.71 38.27 -1.61
CA LYS A 23 -52.60 39.18 -1.30
C LYS A 23 -52.67 39.62 0.16
N THR A 24 -51.63 39.31 0.95
CA THR A 24 -51.27 40.03 2.18
C THR A 24 -49.74 40.13 2.30
N ALA A 25 -49.31 41.22 2.93
CA ALA A 25 -48.03 41.88 2.81
C ALA A 25 -46.80 41.10 3.32
N GLY A 26 -45.63 41.48 2.81
CA GLY A 26 -44.35 40.80 2.91
C GLY A 26 -43.80 40.58 4.33
N GLU A 27 -43.36 39.34 4.56
CA GLU A 27 -42.18 39.04 5.36
C GLU A 27 -40.94 39.02 4.45
N PRO A 28 -39.74 39.37 4.95
CA PRO A 28 -38.53 39.26 4.15
C PRO A 28 -38.30 37.80 3.81
N ALA A 29 -38.20 37.50 2.52
CA ALA A 29 -37.76 36.20 2.05
C ALA A 29 -36.41 35.89 2.70
N LYS A 30 -36.37 34.86 3.57
CA LYS A 30 -35.12 34.18 3.87
C LYS A 30 -34.53 33.79 2.52
N GLU A 31 -33.33 34.27 2.24
CA GLU A 31 -32.49 33.70 1.18
C GLU A 31 -32.57 32.19 1.34
N ALA A 32 -33.04 31.52 0.29
CA ALA A 32 -32.87 30.09 0.19
C ALA A 32 -31.37 29.85 0.29
N LYS A 33 -30.91 29.33 1.44
CA LYS A 33 -29.62 28.64 1.50
C LYS A 33 -29.66 27.69 0.32
N GLY A 34 -28.78 27.91 -0.66
CA GLY A 34 -28.60 26.96 -1.76
C GLY A 34 -28.45 25.57 -1.17
N GLU A 35 -28.91 24.54 -1.90
CA GLU A 35 -28.78 23.14 -1.47
C GLU A 35 -27.38 22.93 -0.87
N SER A 36 -27.34 22.53 0.39
CA SER A 36 -26.08 22.22 1.08
C SER A 36 -25.37 21.17 0.24
N LYS A 37 -24.22 21.54 -0.34
CA LYS A 37 -23.44 20.61 -1.16
C LYS A 37 -22.99 19.47 -0.27
N LYS A 38 -23.19 18.23 -0.74
CA LYS A 38 -22.82 17.01 -0.01
C LYS A 38 -21.64 16.34 -0.69
N LEU A 39 -20.66 15.89 0.09
CA LEU A 39 -19.56 15.03 -0.34
C LEU A 39 -19.59 13.73 0.46
N THR A 40 -19.11 12.67 -0.18
CA THR A 40 -18.87 11.37 0.45
C THR A 40 -17.41 10.97 0.27
N ILE A 41 -16.73 10.58 1.35
CA ILE A 41 -15.32 10.18 1.32
C ILE A 41 -15.11 8.84 2.03
N TRP A 42 -14.45 7.91 1.36
CA TRP A 42 -14.00 6.65 1.95
C TRP A 42 -12.50 6.66 2.17
N VAL A 43 -12.09 6.54 3.43
CA VAL A 43 -10.69 6.57 3.85
C VAL A 43 -10.28 5.17 4.32
N GLU A 44 -9.13 4.70 3.87
CA GLU A 44 -8.57 3.46 4.40
C GLU A 44 -8.06 3.69 5.83
N LYS A 45 -8.49 2.82 6.76
CA LYS A 45 -8.08 2.90 8.17
C LYS A 45 -6.61 2.47 8.31
N VAL A 46 -5.82 3.29 8.99
CA VAL A 46 -4.42 2.98 9.32
C VAL A 46 -4.30 2.40 10.72
N PHE A 47 -3.23 1.68 11.02
CA PHE A 47 -2.96 1.07 12.34
C PHE A 47 -2.49 2.10 13.40
N SER A 48 -3.18 3.24 13.49
CA SER A 48 -2.95 4.30 14.48
C SER A 48 -4.27 5.03 14.76
N ASP A 49 -4.81 4.90 15.97
CA ASP A 49 -6.06 5.58 16.35
C ASP A 49 -5.89 7.10 16.38
N ASP A 50 -4.72 7.61 16.79
CA ASP A 50 -4.40 9.04 16.76
C ASP A 50 -4.41 9.59 15.33
N ALA A 51 -3.84 8.85 14.36
CA ALA A 51 -3.85 9.25 12.96
C ALA A 51 -5.26 9.22 12.36
N ASN A 52 -6.06 8.19 12.67
CA ASN A 52 -7.45 8.13 12.21
C ASN A 52 -8.29 9.26 12.81
N THR A 53 -8.08 9.58 14.09
CA THR A 53 -8.76 10.69 14.77
C THR A 53 -8.38 12.04 14.17
N ALA A 54 -7.08 12.28 13.93
CA ALA A 54 -6.62 13.52 13.30
C ALA A 54 -7.19 13.72 11.88
N MET A 55 -7.30 12.64 11.10
CA MET A 55 -7.94 12.63 9.78
C MET A 55 -9.43 12.96 9.87
N GLU A 56 -10.16 12.33 10.80
CA GLU A 56 -11.57 12.57 11.04
C GLU A 56 -11.85 14.03 11.46
N GLU A 57 -11.05 14.54 12.40
CA GLU A 57 -11.16 15.93 12.88
C GLU A 57 -10.91 16.92 11.74
N ARG A 58 -9.95 16.65 10.87
CA ARG A 58 -9.66 17.52 9.71
C ARG A 58 -10.80 17.56 8.70
N ILE A 59 -11.44 16.41 8.43
CA ILE A 59 -12.60 16.34 7.55
C ILE A 59 -13.78 17.12 8.17
N LYS A 60 -14.00 17.00 9.49
CA LYS A 60 -15.03 17.76 10.22
C LYS A 60 -14.77 19.26 10.20
N GLU A 61 -13.52 19.67 10.38
CA GLU A 61 -13.09 21.07 10.31
C GLU A 61 -13.42 21.66 8.95
N PHE A 62 -13.04 20.99 7.86
CA PHE A 62 -13.39 21.39 6.50
C PHE A 62 -14.91 21.54 6.32
N SER A 63 -15.69 20.53 6.75
CA SER A 63 -17.15 20.52 6.65
C SER A 63 -17.77 21.75 7.32
N GLN A 64 -17.30 22.08 8.53
CA GLN A 64 -17.78 23.24 9.29
C GLN A 64 -17.35 24.58 8.67
N GLU A 65 -16.09 24.72 8.26
CA GLU A 65 -15.55 25.97 7.73
C GLU A 65 -16.11 26.31 6.36
N LYS A 66 -16.31 25.31 5.50
CA LYS A 66 -16.78 25.50 4.12
C LYS A 66 -18.29 25.42 3.99
N GLY A 67 -18.99 24.94 5.02
CA GLY A 67 -20.43 24.71 4.97
C GLY A 67 -20.82 23.64 3.95
N ILE A 68 -19.97 22.63 3.79
CA ILE A 68 -20.17 21.46 2.90
C ILE A 68 -20.44 20.26 3.80
N ASP A 69 -21.53 19.54 3.56
CA ASP A 69 -21.85 18.33 4.33
C ASP A 69 -20.94 17.17 3.86
N VAL A 70 -19.97 16.76 4.67
CA VAL A 70 -19.05 15.67 4.33
C VAL A 70 -19.37 14.43 5.15
N ASP A 71 -19.84 13.40 4.45
CA ASP A 71 -20.10 12.06 4.97
C ASP A 71 -18.84 11.21 4.77
N TYR A 72 -18.25 10.70 5.85
CA TYR A 72 -16.99 9.96 5.79
C TYR A 72 -17.11 8.55 6.37
N GLU A 73 -16.45 7.58 5.73
CA GLU A 73 -16.35 6.20 6.22
C GLU A 73 -14.88 5.78 6.28
N PHE A 74 -14.45 5.27 7.43
CA PHE A 74 -13.17 4.60 7.58
C PHE A 74 -13.34 3.10 7.36
N ILE A 75 -12.62 2.55 6.40
CA ILE A 75 -12.76 1.15 5.97
C ILE A 75 -11.42 0.44 6.18
N ALA A 76 -11.44 -0.76 6.75
CA ALA A 76 -10.24 -1.58 6.88
C ALA A 76 -9.65 -1.91 5.49
N ALA A 77 -8.32 -1.92 5.36
CA ALA A 77 -7.63 -2.17 4.10
C ALA A 77 -8.10 -3.47 3.41
N THR A 78 -8.36 -4.53 4.19
CA THR A 78 -8.83 -5.85 3.72
C THR A 78 -10.21 -5.80 3.07
N ASP A 79 -11.06 -4.85 3.46
CA ASP A 79 -12.46 -4.76 3.02
C ASP A 79 -12.66 -3.69 1.93
N PHE A 80 -11.69 -2.79 1.76
CA PHE A 80 -11.81 -1.57 0.97
C PHE A 80 -12.19 -1.85 -0.49
N MET A 81 -11.40 -2.67 -1.18
CA MET A 81 -11.63 -2.95 -2.61
C MET A 81 -12.91 -3.74 -2.85
N THR A 82 -13.25 -4.67 -1.95
CA THR A 82 -14.51 -5.45 -2.04
C THR A 82 -15.72 -4.54 -1.94
N LYS A 83 -15.74 -3.62 -0.95
CA LYS A 83 -16.81 -2.63 -0.81
C LYS A 83 -16.89 -1.68 -2.00
N LEU A 84 -15.75 -1.17 -2.47
CA LEU A 84 -15.70 -0.22 -3.58
C LEU A 84 -16.21 -0.85 -4.88
N ASN A 85 -15.79 -2.08 -5.19
CA ASN A 85 -16.28 -2.80 -6.36
C ASN A 85 -17.79 -3.02 -6.31
N ALA A 86 -18.33 -3.41 -5.16
CA ALA A 86 -19.78 -3.60 -5.00
C ALA A 86 -20.56 -2.29 -5.22
N ALA A 87 -20.06 -1.15 -4.73
CA ALA A 87 -20.68 0.15 -4.96
C ALA A 87 -20.64 0.56 -6.45
N ILE A 88 -19.50 0.37 -7.11
CA ILE A 88 -19.33 0.65 -8.55
C ILE A 88 -20.28 -0.23 -9.38
N GLU A 89 -20.33 -1.53 -9.11
CA GLU A 89 -21.21 -2.49 -9.81
C GLU A 89 -22.70 -2.17 -9.63
N ALA A 90 -23.10 -1.79 -8.41
CA ALA A 90 -24.48 -1.40 -8.12
C ALA A 90 -24.87 -0.05 -8.77
N GLY A 91 -23.89 0.79 -9.12
CA GLY A 91 -24.09 2.13 -9.67
C GLY A 91 -24.77 3.08 -8.69
N ASN A 92 -24.79 2.75 -7.39
CA ASN A 92 -25.34 3.58 -6.32
C ASN A 92 -24.36 3.60 -5.13
N ASN A 93 -24.42 4.67 -4.33
CA ASN A 93 -23.54 4.87 -3.17
C ASN A 93 -22.03 4.78 -3.47
N VAL A 94 -21.62 5.08 -4.72
CA VAL A 94 -20.20 5.27 -5.05
C VAL A 94 -19.73 6.56 -4.36
N PRO A 95 -18.67 6.52 -3.54
CA PRO A 95 -18.19 7.72 -2.85
C PRO A 95 -17.67 8.76 -3.85
N ASP A 96 -17.60 10.03 -3.46
CA ASP A 96 -17.00 11.08 -4.28
C ASP A 96 -15.46 10.99 -4.26
N ILE A 97 -14.90 10.68 -3.09
CA ILE A 97 -13.45 10.58 -2.85
C ILE A 97 -13.12 9.22 -2.23
N THR A 98 -12.00 8.64 -2.63
CA THR A 98 -11.47 7.41 -2.02
C THR A 98 -9.98 7.51 -1.74
N THR A 99 -9.49 6.81 -0.71
CA THR A 99 -8.06 6.47 -0.62
C THR A 99 -7.70 5.48 -1.75
N SER A 100 -6.59 5.75 -2.44
CA SER A 100 -6.15 5.00 -3.61
C SER A 100 -4.63 4.85 -3.66
N ALA A 101 -4.17 4.00 -4.56
CA ALA A 101 -2.77 3.73 -4.87
C ALA A 101 -2.66 3.26 -6.33
N VAL A 102 -1.45 3.24 -6.89
CA VAL A 102 -1.23 2.86 -8.30
C VAL A 102 -1.82 1.50 -8.65
N THR A 103 -1.61 0.47 -7.81
CA THR A 103 -2.15 -0.87 -8.01
C THR A 103 -3.68 -0.90 -8.05
N LYS A 104 -4.33 -0.16 -7.13
CA LYS A 104 -5.79 -0.05 -7.06
C LYS A 104 -6.37 0.61 -8.30
N VAL A 105 -5.75 1.69 -8.77
CA VAL A 105 -6.16 2.39 -10.00
C VAL A 105 -6.01 1.47 -11.22
N LEU A 106 -4.84 0.84 -11.38
CA LEU A 106 -4.55 -0.02 -12.52
C LEU A 106 -5.41 -1.28 -12.56
N ASN A 107 -5.92 -1.75 -11.42
CA ASN A 107 -6.84 -2.89 -11.38
C ASN A 107 -8.14 -2.65 -12.18
N TYR A 108 -8.54 -1.38 -12.35
CA TYR A 108 -9.70 -1.01 -13.15
C TYR A 108 -9.41 -0.77 -14.64
N TYR A 109 -8.15 -0.82 -15.07
CA TYR A 109 -7.80 -0.62 -16.48
C TYR A 109 -8.51 -1.67 -17.38
N PRO A 110 -9.07 -1.26 -18.55
CA PRO A 110 -9.01 0.09 -19.15
C PRO A 110 -10.08 1.08 -18.65
N ASN A 111 -11.02 0.65 -17.83
CA ASN A 111 -12.17 1.45 -17.39
C ASN A 111 -11.93 2.09 -16.02
N ILE A 112 -10.86 2.89 -15.91
CA ILE A 112 -10.47 3.56 -14.66
C ILE A 112 -11.62 4.47 -14.16
N PRO A 113 -12.20 4.24 -12.96
CA PRO A 113 -13.38 4.96 -12.47
C PRO A 113 -13.01 6.28 -11.77
N TYR A 114 -11.81 6.78 -11.99
CA TYR A 114 -11.26 7.97 -11.34
C TYR A 114 -11.05 9.10 -12.34
N THR A 115 -11.18 10.32 -11.85
CA THR A 115 -10.89 11.55 -12.61
C THR A 115 -9.38 11.77 -12.70
N ASP A 116 -8.94 12.39 -13.79
CA ASP A 116 -7.56 12.90 -13.94
C ASP A 116 -7.36 14.08 -12.97
N VAL A 117 -6.49 13.91 -11.98
CA VAL A 117 -6.16 14.90 -10.94
C VAL A 117 -4.77 15.51 -11.14
N SER A 118 -4.16 15.34 -12.32
CA SER A 118 -2.81 15.84 -12.62
C SER A 118 -2.66 17.35 -12.36
N GLY A 119 -3.73 18.12 -12.61
CA GLY A 119 -3.77 19.56 -12.30
C GLY A 119 -3.60 19.86 -10.81
N ILE A 120 -4.26 19.07 -9.94
CA ILE A 120 -4.15 19.22 -8.48
C ILE A 120 -2.75 18.82 -8.02
N VAL A 121 -2.23 17.69 -8.51
CA VAL A 121 -0.89 17.21 -8.17
C VAL A 121 0.17 18.23 -8.58
N LYS A 122 0.05 18.81 -9.78
CA LYS A 122 0.95 19.86 -10.25
C LYS A 122 0.89 21.10 -9.36
N GLU A 123 -0.30 21.58 -9.01
CA GLU A 123 -0.45 22.76 -8.15
C GLU A 123 0.16 22.55 -6.77
N VAL A 124 -0.07 21.38 -6.15
CA VAL A 124 0.57 21.03 -4.88
C VAL A 124 2.09 21.01 -5.05
N ASN A 125 2.62 20.33 -6.08
CA ASN A 125 4.05 20.25 -6.35
C ASN A 125 4.71 21.62 -6.62
N ASP A 126 4.03 22.50 -7.37
CA ASP A 126 4.51 23.86 -7.64
C ASP A 126 4.58 24.70 -6.36
N SER A 127 3.65 24.48 -5.42
CA SER A 127 3.62 25.18 -4.13
C SER A 127 4.59 24.61 -3.09
N ARG A 128 4.84 23.30 -3.16
CA ARG A 128 5.68 22.53 -2.24
C ARG A 128 6.14 21.26 -2.97
N ALA A 129 7.42 21.22 -3.32
CA ALA A 129 7.98 20.14 -4.15
C ALA A 129 7.87 18.78 -3.45
N TYR A 130 7.25 17.82 -4.14
CA TYR A 130 7.35 16.41 -3.78
C TYR A 130 8.76 15.88 -4.08
N PHE A 131 9.15 14.79 -3.41
CA PHE A 131 10.27 14.00 -3.91
C PHE A 131 10.00 13.51 -5.34
N PRO A 132 11.03 13.42 -6.21
CA PRO A 132 10.86 12.96 -7.59
C PRO A 132 10.25 11.55 -7.70
N SER A 133 10.65 10.62 -6.82
CA SER A 133 10.07 9.28 -6.69
C SER A 133 8.56 9.29 -6.48
N ILE A 134 8.04 10.25 -5.70
CA ILE A 134 6.62 10.38 -5.39
C ILE A 134 5.87 10.99 -6.58
N TYR A 135 6.40 12.08 -7.15
CA TYR A 135 5.76 12.76 -8.26
C TYR A 135 5.71 11.89 -9.53
N GLU A 136 6.83 11.24 -9.87
CA GLU A 136 6.95 10.37 -11.04
C GLU A 136 6.36 8.98 -10.80
N GLY A 137 6.59 8.38 -9.62
CA GLY A 137 6.16 7.02 -9.30
C GLY A 137 4.64 6.85 -9.24
N THR A 138 3.89 7.94 -9.07
CA THR A 138 2.42 7.92 -9.05
C THR A 138 1.77 8.15 -10.42
N LYS A 139 2.56 8.40 -11.47
CA LYS A 139 2.06 8.55 -12.83
C LYS A 139 1.58 7.22 -13.44
N ILE A 140 0.46 7.32 -14.14
CA ILE A 140 -0.16 6.28 -14.96
C ILE A 140 -0.43 6.91 -16.33
N ASP A 141 0.41 6.59 -17.33
CA ASP A 141 0.31 7.14 -18.70
C ASP A 141 0.29 8.68 -18.71
N GLU A 142 1.33 9.29 -18.13
CA GLU A 142 1.50 10.74 -17.95
C GLU A 142 0.42 11.47 -17.12
N LYS A 143 -0.47 10.72 -16.46
CA LYS A 143 -1.54 11.26 -15.61
C LYS A 143 -1.42 10.81 -14.18
N HIS A 144 -2.01 11.60 -13.29
CA HIS A 144 -2.28 11.22 -11.90
C HIS A 144 -3.77 10.96 -11.72
N TYR A 145 -4.11 9.83 -11.10
CA TYR A 145 -5.48 9.47 -10.73
C TYR A 145 -5.75 9.60 -9.22
N PHE A 146 -4.74 9.99 -8.46
CA PHE A 146 -4.86 10.38 -7.06
C PHE A 146 -3.82 11.46 -6.72
N VAL A 147 -4.12 12.26 -5.70
CA VAL A 147 -3.17 13.21 -5.13
C VAL A 147 -2.37 12.51 -4.04
N PRO A 148 -1.03 12.36 -4.18
CA PRO A 148 -0.20 11.67 -3.19
C PRO A 148 -0.34 12.28 -1.79
N PHE A 149 -0.48 11.45 -0.77
CA PHE A 149 -0.65 11.89 0.62
C PHE A 149 0.31 11.22 1.61
N THR A 150 0.48 9.89 1.52
CA THR A 150 1.45 9.16 2.36
C THR A 150 2.32 8.23 1.53
N SER A 151 3.53 7.96 2.02
CA SER A 151 4.40 6.89 1.53
C SER A 151 4.79 6.00 2.69
N SER A 152 4.44 4.73 2.64
CA SER A 152 5.04 3.74 3.55
C SER A 152 6.34 3.21 2.96
N SER A 153 7.01 2.35 3.74
CA SER A 153 8.28 1.74 3.38
C SER A 153 8.32 0.30 3.87
N CYS A 154 9.13 -0.54 3.23
CA CYS A 154 9.58 -1.81 3.78
C CYS A 154 11.04 -1.63 4.20
N MET A 155 11.33 -1.87 5.47
CA MET A 155 12.63 -1.61 6.09
C MET A 155 13.27 -2.91 6.55
N MET A 156 14.60 -2.95 6.57
CA MET A 156 15.35 -4.06 7.17
C MET A 156 15.54 -3.78 8.66
N PHE A 157 15.11 -4.73 9.49
CA PHE A 157 15.35 -4.77 10.93
C PHE A 157 16.45 -5.77 11.22
N ILE A 158 17.48 -5.35 11.94
CA ILE A 158 18.65 -6.18 12.21
C ILE A 158 19.14 -6.06 13.65
N ARG A 159 19.45 -7.21 14.25
CA ARG A 159 20.01 -7.36 15.60
C ARG A 159 21.52 -7.08 15.62
N LYS A 160 21.92 -5.91 16.13
CA LYS A 160 23.33 -5.50 16.20
C LYS A 160 24.16 -6.40 17.09
N GLU A 161 23.62 -6.79 18.23
CA GLU A 161 24.28 -7.68 19.19
C GLU A 161 24.63 -9.03 18.55
N LYS A 162 23.79 -9.53 17.64
CA LYS A 162 24.02 -10.80 16.93
C LYS A 162 25.09 -10.69 15.85
N LEU A 163 25.23 -9.51 15.24
CA LEU A 163 26.37 -9.22 14.37
C LEU A 163 27.67 -9.17 15.17
N GLU A 164 27.67 -8.47 16.31
CA GLU A 164 28.82 -8.33 17.20
C GLU A 164 29.32 -9.67 17.75
N GLU A 165 28.42 -10.58 18.15
CA GLU A 165 28.73 -11.94 18.59
C GLU A 165 29.56 -12.74 17.55
N LYS A 166 29.36 -12.45 16.26
CA LYS A 166 30.10 -13.07 15.15
C LYS A 166 31.27 -12.23 14.64
N GLY A 167 31.54 -11.07 15.27
CA GLY A 167 32.59 -10.14 14.84
C GLY A 167 32.27 -9.37 13.56
N ILE A 168 30.99 -9.30 13.18
CA ILE A 168 30.52 -8.58 11.99
C ILE A 168 30.28 -7.12 12.40
N THR A 169 31.09 -6.21 11.87
CA THR A 169 31.06 -4.78 12.26
C THR A 169 30.30 -3.89 11.29
N LYS A 170 29.75 -4.45 10.21
CA LYS A 170 29.03 -3.71 9.18
C LYS A 170 27.68 -4.38 8.94
N ILE A 171 26.65 -3.56 8.80
CA ILE A 171 25.35 -4.00 8.30
C ILE A 171 25.52 -4.34 6.81
N PRO A 172 24.97 -5.47 6.33
CA PRO A 172 25.11 -5.86 4.93
C PRO A 172 24.45 -4.83 4.01
N GLU A 173 25.16 -4.42 2.95
CA GLU A 173 24.69 -3.43 1.98
C GLU A 173 24.23 -4.10 0.67
N THR A 174 24.51 -5.39 0.49
CA THR A 174 24.06 -6.20 -0.65
C THR A 174 23.28 -7.44 -0.20
N TRP A 175 22.41 -7.97 -1.08
CA TRP A 175 21.66 -9.20 -0.80
C TRP A 175 22.58 -10.40 -0.54
N ASP A 176 23.67 -10.54 -1.29
CA ASP A 176 24.67 -11.60 -1.07
C ASP A 176 25.34 -11.50 0.30
N GLU A 177 25.81 -10.30 0.68
CA GLU A 177 26.34 -10.05 2.02
C GLU A 177 25.31 -10.38 3.10
N LEU A 178 24.03 -10.02 2.87
CA LEU A 178 22.96 -10.30 3.81
C LEU A 178 22.73 -11.80 3.99
N PHE A 179 22.69 -12.58 2.91
CA PHE A 179 22.52 -14.03 3.00
C PHE A 179 23.71 -14.69 3.71
N ASP A 180 24.93 -14.22 3.47
CA ASP A 180 26.13 -14.72 4.13
C ASP A 180 26.15 -14.36 5.61
N VAL A 181 25.75 -13.14 5.98
CA VAL A 181 25.60 -12.70 7.36
C VAL A 181 24.52 -13.51 8.07
N ALA A 182 23.34 -13.67 7.44
CA ALA A 182 22.24 -14.48 7.97
C ALA A 182 22.68 -15.94 8.22
N THR A 183 23.43 -16.52 7.30
CA THR A 183 23.95 -17.89 7.48
C THR A 183 24.91 -17.98 8.67
N GLN A 184 25.80 -16.99 8.85
CA GLN A 184 26.77 -16.98 9.94
C GLN A 184 26.16 -16.80 11.34
N ILE A 185 25.12 -15.96 11.44
CA ILE A 185 24.45 -15.66 12.73
C ILE A 185 23.43 -16.72 13.13
N SER A 186 22.97 -17.56 12.19
CA SER A 186 22.01 -18.62 12.47
C SER A 186 22.53 -19.64 13.47
N ASP A 187 21.63 -20.13 14.31
CA ASP A 187 21.85 -21.19 15.29
C ASP A 187 20.55 -22.02 15.46
N PRO A 188 20.17 -22.78 14.42
CA PRO A 188 18.87 -23.47 14.36
C PRO A 188 18.71 -24.53 15.46
N ASP A 189 19.81 -25.11 15.96
CA ASP A 189 19.79 -26.07 17.07
C ASP A 189 19.26 -25.45 18.37
N ASN A 190 19.38 -24.13 18.49
CA ASN A 190 18.85 -23.34 19.60
C ASN A 190 17.62 -22.50 19.22
N GLY A 191 17.02 -22.77 18.06
CA GLY A 191 15.82 -22.06 17.58
C GLY A 191 16.08 -20.61 17.18
N PHE A 192 17.32 -20.27 16.81
CA PHE A 192 17.68 -18.93 16.35
C PHE A 192 18.01 -18.93 14.86
N TYR A 193 17.37 -18.03 14.11
CA TYR A 193 17.36 -18.00 12.67
C TYR A 193 17.95 -16.69 12.16
N GLY A 194 18.81 -16.75 11.16
CA GLY A 194 19.44 -15.54 10.63
C GLY A 194 18.51 -14.68 9.81
N LEU A 195 17.48 -15.27 9.18
CA LEU A 195 16.63 -14.58 8.22
C LEU A 195 15.16 -14.99 8.35
N GLY A 196 14.29 -14.06 8.73
CA GLY A 196 12.84 -14.24 8.73
C GLY A 196 12.21 -13.71 7.45
N VAL A 197 12.32 -14.48 6.36
CA VAL A 197 11.59 -14.24 5.10
C VAL A 197 10.61 -15.38 4.89
N GLY A 198 9.32 -15.05 4.87
CA GLY A 198 8.26 -16.01 4.67
C GLY A 198 7.95 -16.28 3.20
N CYS A 199 7.19 -17.35 2.97
CA CYS A 199 6.65 -17.72 1.66
C CYS A 199 5.27 -18.37 1.81
N GLY A 200 4.53 -18.02 2.85
CA GLY A 200 3.19 -18.56 3.03
C GLY A 200 2.25 -18.13 1.90
N PRO A 201 1.14 -18.87 1.68
CA PRO A 201 0.24 -18.63 0.54
C PRO A 201 -0.49 -17.28 0.60
N THR A 202 -0.45 -16.59 1.73
CA THR A 202 -1.03 -15.25 1.93
C THR A 202 0.00 -14.23 2.40
N ASP A 203 1.30 -14.58 2.34
CA ASP A 203 2.38 -13.74 2.84
C ASP A 203 2.78 -12.66 1.83
N GLU A 204 2.13 -11.51 1.95
CA GLU A 204 2.41 -10.34 1.13
C GLU A 204 3.83 -9.77 1.35
N ASP A 205 4.34 -9.83 2.58
CA ASP A 205 5.68 -9.32 2.88
C ASP A 205 6.75 -10.19 2.21
N GLY A 206 6.60 -11.51 2.29
CA GLY A 206 7.42 -12.49 1.58
C GLY A 206 7.36 -12.31 0.05
N GLU A 207 6.16 -12.14 -0.51
CA GLU A 207 5.97 -11.82 -1.93
C GLU A 207 6.74 -10.56 -2.35
N ASN A 208 6.58 -9.48 -1.59
CA ASN A 208 7.13 -8.17 -1.93
C ASN A 208 8.65 -8.13 -1.77
N ILE A 209 9.20 -8.71 -0.69
CA ILE A 209 10.65 -8.70 -0.45
C ILE A 209 11.40 -9.56 -1.46
N PHE A 210 10.91 -10.77 -1.76
CA PHE A 210 11.59 -11.62 -2.73
C PHE A 210 11.44 -11.10 -4.15
N ARG A 211 10.31 -10.47 -4.50
CA ARG A 211 10.19 -9.69 -5.74
C ARG A 211 11.25 -8.59 -5.82
N ASN A 212 11.51 -7.90 -4.72
CA ASN A 212 12.51 -6.84 -4.68
C ASN A 212 13.93 -7.40 -4.89
N ILE A 213 14.26 -8.52 -4.23
CA ILE A 213 15.52 -9.26 -4.45
C ILE A 213 15.66 -9.64 -5.92
N MET A 214 14.62 -10.22 -6.53
CA MET A 214 14.62 -10.56 -7.95
C MET A 214 14.98 -9.35 -8.82
N TRP A 215 14.34 -8.20 -8.59
CA TRP A 215 14.63 -6.98 -9.34
C TRP A 215 16.07 -6.52 -9.20
N ASN A 216 16.60 -6.53 -7.98
CA ASN A 216 17.95 -6.06 -7.70
C ASN A 216 19.04 -7.01 -8.22
N GLU A 217 18.72 -8.29 -8.38
CA GLU A 217 19.60 -9.30 -9.00
C GLU A 217 19.40 -9.44 -10.53
N GLY A 218 18.51 -8.62 -11.11
CA GLY A 218 18.30 -8.54 -12.55
C GLY A 218 17.50 -9.71 -13.11
N THR A 219 16.53 -10.22 -12.36
CA THR A 219 15.49 -11.13 -12.86
C THR A 219 14.09 -10.62 -12.53
N TYR A 220 13.12 -10.90 -13.39
CA TYR A 220 11.82 -10.25 -13.35
C TYR A 220 10.70 -11.22 -13.72
N LEU A 221 9.51 -10.98 -13.17
CA LEU A 221 8.31 -11.67 -13.63
C LEU A 221 7.98 -11.33 -15.08
N PHE A 222 8.23 -10.08 -15.47
CA PHE A 222 7.95 -9.55 -16.80
C PHE A 222 9.15 -8.73 -17.31
N ASP A 223 9.31 -8.66 -18.63
CA ASP A 223 10.22 -7.69 -19.25
C ASP A 223 9.56 -6.29 -19.42
N LYS A 224 10.30 -5.34 -20.00
CA LYS A 224 9.81 -3.97 -20.27
C LYS A 224 8.57 -3.92 -21.15
N ASP A 225 8.42 -4.88 -22.05
CA ASP A 225 7.30 -4.96 -22.99
C ASP A 225 6.06 -5.62 -22.37
N GLY A 226 6.21 -6.27 -21.21
CA GLY A 226 5.13 -6.97 -20.50
C GLY A 226 5.07 -8.48 -20.79
N ASN A 227 6.08 -9.04 -21.47
CA ASN A 227 6.16 -10.48 -21.69
C ASN A 227 6.60 -11.18 -20.41
N VAL A 228 6.08 -12.38 -20.15
CA VAL A 228 6.47 -13.18 -18.98
C VAL A 228 7.90 -13.72 -19.15
N THR A 229 8.78 -13.42 -18.18
CA THR A 229 10.22 -13.77 -18.25
C THR A 229 10.74 -14.52 -17.02
N VAL A 230 9.87 -14.90 -16.09
CA VAL A 230 10.27 -15.52 -14.82
C VAL A 230 11.03 -16.84 -14.99
N ASP A 231 10.73 -17.61 -16.03
CA ASP A 231 11.44 -18.85 -16.39
C ASP A 231 12.79 -18.53 -17.03
N ASN A 232 13.79 -18.30 -16.18
CA ASN A 232 15.16 -18.04 -16.59
C ASN A 232 16.17 -18.53 -15.53
N PRO A 233 17.45 -18.72 -15.90
CA PRO A 233 18.48 -19.24 -15.00
C PRO A 233 18.71 -18.42 -13.72
N LYS A 234 18.58 -17.09 -13.77
CA LYS A 234 18.78 -16.24 -12.58
C LYS A 234 17.66 -16.43 -11.55
N THR A 235 16.40 -16.57 -11.99
CA THR A 235 15.31 -16.90 -11.06
C THR A 235 15.52 -18.27 -10.41
N ILE A 236 15.95 -19.25 -11.20
CA ILE A 236 16.25 -20.61 -10.71
C ILE A 236 17.34 -20.57 -9.63
N GLU A 237 18.42 -19.81 -9.86
CA GLU A 237 19.51 -19.62 -8.90
C GLU A 237 19.04 -18.98 -7.59
N LEU A 238 18.22 -17.93 -7.66
CA LEU A 238 17.65 -17.29 -6.45
C LEU A 238 16.71 -18.23 -5.69
N LEU A 239 15.86 -18.98 -6.38
CA LEU A 239 15.00 -19.98 -5.74
C LEU A 239 15.83 -21.10 -5.09
N GLN A 240 16.94 -21.51 -5.72
CA GLN A 240 17.87 -22.47 -5.12
C GLN A 240 18.54 -21.89 -3.88
N LYS A 241 19.00 -20.62 -3.91
CA LYS A 241 19.55 -19.93 -2.73
C LYS A 241 18.54 -19.88 -1.59
N TYR A 242 17.28 -19.52 -1.87
CA TYR A 242 16.22 -19.53 -0.87
C TYR A 242 16.00 -20.93 -0.27
N LYS A 243 15.99 -21.96 -1.13
CA LYS A 243 15.91 -23.36 -0.71
C LYS A 243 17.04 -23.75 0.23
N ASP A 244 18.27 -23.42 -0.13
CA ASP A 244 19.46 -23.78 0.65
C ASP A 244 19.44 -23.11 2.03
N LEU A 245 19.01 -21.85 2.10
CA LEU A 245 18.82 -21.14 3.37
C LEU A 245 17.70 -21.77 4.21
N TYR A 246 16.59 -22.18 3.59
CA TYR A 246 15.48 -22.85 4.27
C TYR A 246 15.87 -24.24 4.78
N ASP A 247 16.43 -25.10 3.93
CA ASP A 247 16.87 -26.45 4.28
C ASP A 247 18.02 -26.43 5.30
N GLY A 248 18.88 -25.40 5.25
CA GLY A 248 19.96 -25.16 6.21
C GLY A 248 19.52 -24.60 7.56
N GLY A 249 18.23 -24.30 7.75
CA GLY A 249 17.70 -23.74 8.99
C GLY A 249 18.09 -22.29 9.24
N VAL A 250 18.50 -21.54 8.20
CA VAL A 250 18.72 -20.09 8.29
C VAL A 250 17.38 -19.35 8.33
N ILE A 251 16.38 -19.89 7.65
CA ILE A 251 14.99 -19.43 7.66
C ILE A 251 14.14 -20.37 8.54
N PRO A 252 13.22 -19.86 9.39
CA PRO A 252 12.36 -20.71 10.21
C PRO A 252 11.52 -21.67 9.37
N GLN A 253 11.39 -22.93 9.79
CA GLN A 253 10.60 -23.92 9.05
C GLN A 253 9.12 -23.52 8.91
N ALA A 254 8.58 -22.80 9.90
CA ALA A 254 7.21 -22.29 9.89
C ALA A 254 6.94 -21.21 8.82
N ALA A 255 8.00 -20.63 8.21
CA ALA A 255 7.94 -19.57 7.20
C ALA A 255 7.08 -19.93 5.97
N THR A 256 6.90 -21.22 5.68
CA THR A 256 6.02 -21.72 4.60
C THR A 256 4.53 -21.60 4.89
N THR A 257 4.16 -21.21 6.11
CA THR A 257 2.76 -21.09 6.58
C THR A 257 2.42 -19.73 7.15
N TRP A 258 3.39 -18.80 7.15
CA TRP A 258 3.21 -17.46 7.68
C TRP A 258 2.23 -16.62 6.84
N ASP A 259 1.62 -15.66 7.52
CA ASP A 259 1.06 -14.46 6.91
C ASP A 259 2.07 -13.30 7.10
N PRO A 260 1.78 -12.05 6.67
CA PRO A 260 2.69 -10.93 6.86
C PRO A 260 3.13 -10.71 8.32
N GLY A 261 2.33 -11.14 9.30
CA GLY A 261 2.67 -11.02 10.73
C GLY A 261 3.72 -12.03 11.22
N GLY A 262 4.04 -13.06 10.43
CA GLY A 262 4.99 -14.11 10.82
C GLY A 262 6.40 -13.58 11.07
N ASN A 263 6.89 -12.71 10.19
CA ASN A 263 8.21 -12.08 10.32
C ASN A 263 8.29 -11.17 11.59
N ASN A 264 7.21 -10.42 11.89
CA ASN A 264 7.12 -9.59 13.09
C ASN A 264 7.15 -10.46 14.35
N SER A 265 6.39 -11.54 14.34
CA SER A 265 6.29 -12.45 15.48
C SER A 265 7.63 -13.08 15.81
N THR A 266 8.37 -13.60 14.82
CA THR A 266 9.70 -14.21 15.06
C THR A 266 10.73 -13.20 15.57
N TYR A 267 10.67 -11.94 15.10
CA TYR A 267 11.59 -10.91 15.57
C TYR A 267 11.29 -10.51 17.03
N LEU A 268 10.01 -10.30 17.36
CA LEU A 268 9.54 -9.96 18.70
C LEU A 268 9.77 -11.10 19.71
N MET A 269 9.64 -12.36 19.28
CA MET A 269 9.97 -13.55 20.08
C MET A 269 11.48 -13.78 20.23
N GLN A 270 12.30 -12.97 19.57
CA GLN A 270 13.76 -13.08 19.57
C GLN A 270 14.34 -14.33 18.94
N GLU A 271 13.62 -14.86 17.97
CA GLU A 271 14.00 -16.05 17.21
C GLU A 271 14.68 -15.71 15.89
N SER A 272 14.45 -14.51 15.32
CA SER A 272 15.10 -14.08 14.07
C SER A 272 16.02 -12.86 14.25
N ALA A 273 17.15 -12.89 13.54
CA ALA A 273 18.14 -11.82 13.53
C ALA A 273 17.84 -10.69 12.54
N ILE A 274 17.34 -11.05 11.35
CA ILE A 274 17.04 -10.12 10.26
C ILE A 274 15.62 -10.38 9.77
N VAL A 275 14.80 -9.34 9.70
CA VAL A 275 13.45 -9.38 9.09
C VAL A 275 13.19 -8.13 8.26
N PHE A 276 12.19 -8.20 7.40
CA PHE A 276 11.75 -7.06 6.59
C PHE A 276 10.28 -6.80 6.86
N ASN A 277 9.97 -5.58 7.29
CA ASN A 277 8.59 -5.18 7.52
C ASN A 277 8.43 -3.67 7.37
N ALA A 278 7.18 -3.21 7.37
CA ALA A 278 6.90 -1.81 7.59
C ALA A 278 7.40 -1.35 8.98
N PRO A 279 7.60 -0.04 9.18
CA PRO A 279 7.97 0.51 10.48
C PRO A 279 6.94 0.29 11.61
N THR A 280 5.82 -0.37 11.34
CA THR A 280 4.89 -0.87 12.37
C THR A 280 5.57 -1.84 13.34
N LEU A 281 6.56 -2.62 12.89
CA LEU A 281 7.37 -3.44 13.79
C LEU A 281 8.20 -2.59 14.76
N TYR A 282 8.74 -1.45 14.30
CA TYR A 282 9.42 -0.49 15.18
C TYR A 282 8.47 0.07 16.25
N ASN A 283 7.24 0.39 15.86
CA ASN A 283 6.22 0.84 16.81
C ASN A 283 5.85 -0.26 17.82
N ALA A 284 5.73 -1.52 17.38
CA ALA A 284 5.48 -2.66 18.27
C ALA A 284 6.61 -2.82 19.31
N LEU A 285 7.87 -2.74 18.86
CA LEU A 285 9.06 -2.76 19.73
C LEU A 285 9.03 -1.62 20.76
N LYS A 286 8.65 -0.41 20.34
CA LYS A 286 8.58 0.76 21.22
C LYS A 286 7.41 0.73 22.20
N SER A 287 6.30 0.08 21.83
CA SER A 287 5.06 0.11 22.60
C SER A 287 5.05 -0.77 23.85
N ASP A 288 5.93 -1.77 23.91
CA ASP A 288 6.02 -2.72 25.02
C ASP A 288 7.38 -2.60 25.72
N GLU A 289 7.38 -2.28 27.01
CA GLU A 289 8.60 -2.16 27.82
C GLU A 289 9.40 -3.48 27.85
N ALA A 290 8.74 -4.64 27.67
CA ALA A 290 9.42 -5.93 27.57
C ALA A 290 10.38 -6.01 26.37
N ASN A 291 10.16 -5.18 25.34
CA ASN A 291 11.00 -5.13 24.14
C ASN A 291 12.10 -4.07 24.20
N LYS A 292 12.31 -3.39 25.34
CA LYS A 292 13.28 -2.28 25.43
C LYS A 292 14.70 -2.68 25.05
N GLU A 293 15.21 -3.79 25.58
CA GLU A 293 16.56 -4.28 25.25
C GLU A 293 16.65 -4.68 23.78
N LEU A 294 15.59 -5.29 23.23
CA LEU A 294 15.52 -5.61 21.81
C LEU A 294 15.53 -4.33 20.95
N LEU A 295 14.77 -3.31 21.33
CA LEU A 295 14.73 -2.04 20.64
C LEU A 295 16.10 -1.35 20.62
N GLU A 296 16.82 -1.32 21.75
CA GLU A 296 18.16 -0.73 21.85
C GLU A 296 19.18 -1.43 20.93
N ASN A 297 19.02 -2.75 20.76
CA ASN A 297 19.86 -3.59 19.91
C ASN A 297 19.37 -3.70 18.45
N THR A 298 18.21 -3.15 18.12
CA THR A 298 17.66 -3.16 16.76
C THR A 298 18.16 -1.95 15.98
N GLU A 299 18.75 -2.20 14.82
CA GLU A 299 18.91 -1.17 13.79
C GLU A 299 17.81 -1.31 12.73
N VAL A 300 17.26 -0.18 12.27
CA VAL A 300 16.30 -0.15 11.16
C VAL A 300 16.91 0.64 10.03
N VAL A 301 17.13 0.00 8.88
CA VAL A 301 17.82 0.60 7.73
C VAL A 301 17.09 0.30 6.43
N SER A 302 17.46 1.03 5.38
CA SER A 302 17.01 0.78 4.00
C SER A 302 17.37 -0.65 3.54
N LEU A 303 16.65 -1.16 2.53
CA LEU A 303 16.92 -2.49 1.96
C LEU A 303 18.31 -2.54 1.31
N PRO A 304 18.98 -3.71 1.32
CA PRO A 304 20.21 -3.92 0.56
C PRO A 304 20.02 -3.70 -0.94
N GLY A 305 21.12 -3.39 -1.62
CA GLY A 305 21.19 -3.40 -3.08
C GLY A 305 21.46 -4.79 -3.65
N GLY A 306 21.39 -4.92 -4.97
CA GLY A 306 21.76 -6.15 -5.68
C GLY A 306 22.76 -5.90 -6.79
N SER A 307 23.16 -6.99 -7.46
CA SER A 307 24.19 -6.95 -8.49
C SER A 307 23.80 -6.17 -9.77
N ASP A 308 22.51 -5.98 -10.01
CA ASP A 308 21.97 -5.28 -11.19
C ASP A 308 21.58 -3.82 -10.87
N ASN A 309 20.82 -3.61 -9.79
CA ASN A 309 20.31 -2.29 -9.40
C ASN A 309 19.88 -2.25 -7.92
N ASN A 310 19.46 -1.06 -7.47
CA ASN A 310 18.95 -0.79 -6.11
C ASN A 310 17.50 -0.28 -6.13
N VAL A 311 16.68 -0.75 -7.07
CA VAL A 311 15.28 -0.33 -7.18
C VAL A 311 14.45 -0.91 -6.04
N THR A 312 13.80 -0.05 -5.26
CA THR A 312 12.88 -0.45 -4.19
C THR A 312 11.43 -0.15 -4.56
N LEU A 313 10.50 -0.98 -4.09
CA LEU A 313 9.08 -0.84 -4.36
C LEU A 313 8.50 0.40 -3.63
N GLY A 314 7.88 1.32 -4.37
CA GLY A 314 7.20 2.47 -3.79
C GLY A 314 5.80 2.13 -3.27
N PHE A 315 5.48 2.56 -2.05
CA PHE A 315 4.17 2.37 -1.42
C PHE A 315 3.48 3.71 -1.18
N VAL A 316 3.13 4.39 -2.28
CA VAL A 316 2.47 5.70 -2.22
C VAL A 316 0.95 5.53 -2.26
N THR A 317 0.27 6.16 -1.30
CA THR A 317 -1.20 6.25 -1.28
C THR A 317 -1.65 7.70 -1.26
N GLY A 318 -2.90 7.93 -1.64
CA GLY A 318 -3.46 9.27 -1.68
C GLY A 318 -4.93 9.31 -1.99
N PHE A 319 -5.44 10.48 -2.37
CA PHE A 319 -6.87 10.69 -2.56
C PHE A 319 -7.24 10.75 -4.05
N SER A 320 -8.15 9.88 -4.48
CA SER A 320 -8.75 9.89 -5.81
C SER A 320 -10.14 10.54 -5.78
N ILE A 321 -10.53 11.21 -6.86
CA ILE A 321 -11.90 11.66 -7.10
C ILE A 321 -12.57 10.69 -8.08
N MET A 322 -13.69 10.09 -7.70
CA MET A 322 -14.45 9.19 -8.59
C MET A 322 -15.02 9.97 -9.78
N ASN A 323 -15.05 9.38 -10.97
CA ASN A 323 -15.62 10.01 -12.16
C ASN A 323 -17.15 10.23 -12.08
N THR A 324 -17.80 9.60 -11.10
CA THR A 324 -19.21 9.78 -10.77
C THR A 324 -19.48 11.01 -9.90
N CYS A 325 -18.44 11.57 -9.27
CA CYS A 325 -18.54 12.74 -8.38
C CYS A 325 -19.22 13.92 -9.09
N LYS A 326 -20.22 14.52 -8.44
CA LYS A 326 -20.95 15.68 -8.98
C LYS A 326 -20.41 17.02 -8.48
N ASN A 327 -19.69 16.99 -7.36
CA ASN A 327 -19.16 18.16 -6.65
C ASN A 327 -17.63 18.15 -6.72
N VAL A 328 -17.07 18.11 -7.94
CA VAL A 328 -15.63 17.93 -8.19
C VAL A 328 -14.80 19.11 -7.66
N ASP A 329 -15.35 20.33 -7.72
CA ASP A 329 -14.69 21.52 -7.18
C ASP A 329 -14.57 21.42 -5.65
N GLU A 330 -15.64 21.01 -4.97
CA GLU A 330 -15.63 20.81 -3.52
C GLU A 330 -14.73 19.64 -3.10
N ALA A 331 -14.73 18.55 -3.89
CA ALA A 331 -13.83 17.43 -3.65
C ALA A 331 -12.36 17.84 -3.80
N THR A 332 -12.07 18.68 -4.79
CA THR A 332 -10.74 19.29 -5.00
C THR A 332 -10.37 20.20 -3.84
N GLU A 333 -11.30 21.02 -3.34
CA GLU A 333 -11.08 21.85 -2.15
C GLU A 333 -10.76 21.02 -0.91
N LEU A 334 -11.50 19.92 -0.66
CA LEU A 334 -11.23 19.02 0.47
C LEU A 334 -9.83 18.41 0.34
N ILE A 335 -9.47 17.87 -0.82
CA ILE A 335 -8.13 17.29 -1.02
C ILE A 335 -7.05 18.35 -0.77
N LYS A 336 -7.18 19.57 -1.32
CA LYS A 336 -6.21 20.65 -1.05
C LYS A 336 -6.16 21.05 0.43
N TYR A 337 -7.29 21.00 1.13
CA TYR A 337 -7.37 21.29 2.56
C TYR A 337 -6.63 20.24 3.41
N MET A 338 -6.62 18.98 2.97
CA MET A 338 -5.80 17.90 3.55
C MET A 338 -4.30 18.10 3.27
N MET A 339 -3.95 18.84 2.22
CA MET A 339 -2.57 19.17 1.86
C MET A 339 -2.06 20.48 2.50
N ASP A 340 -2.83 21.10 3.40
CA ASP A 340 -2.36 22.27 4.16
C ASP A 340 -1.03 21.94 4.86
N LYS A 341 -0.02 22.79 4.66
CA LYS A 341 1.34 22.52 5.13
C LYS A 341 1.38 22.25 6.65
N THR A 342 0.73 23.11 7.44
CA THR A 342 0.86 23.04 8.91
C THR A 342 0.18 21.82 9.46
N TRP A 343 -1.00 21.48 8.93
CA TRP A 343 -1.71 20.28 9.33
C TRP A 343 -1.00 19.02 8.83
N TYR A 344 -0.58 18.99 7.56
CA TYR A 344 0.13 17.87 6.96
C TYR A 344 1.39 17.51 7.75
N ASP A 345 2.24 18.51 8.06
CA ASP A 345 3.51 18.30 8.76
C ASP A 345 3.27 17.62 10.12
N LYS A 346 2.24 18.03 10.86
CA LYS A 346 1.85 17.38 12.12
C LYS A 346 1.27 15.97 11.91
N TYR A 347 0.46 15.79 10.87
CA TYR A 347 -0.14 14.49 10.57
C TYR A 347 0.93 13.43 10.24
N VAL A 348 1.94 13.79 9.45
CA VAL A 348 3.04 12.86 9.15
C VAL A 348 3.93 12.59 10.37
N GLU A 349 4.07 13.55 11.28
CA GLU A 349 4.75 13.29 12.56
C GLU A 349 3.98 12.32 13.46
N ILE A 350 2.64 12.39 13.52
CA ILE A 350 1.79 11.45 14.26
C ILE A 350 1.94 10.02 13.72
N THR A 351 2.17 9.89 12.42
CA THR A 351 2.26 8.58 11.73
C THR A 351 3.69 8.06 11.61
N ALA A 352 4.68 8.83 12.03
CA ALA A 352 6.08 8.44 11.98
C ALA A 352 6.35 7.22 12.90
N PRO A 353 7.24 6.28 12.51
CA PRO A 353 7.94 6.21 11.22
C PRO A 353 7.15 5.51 10.10
N VAL A 354 5.91 5.06 10.32
CA VAL A 354 5.15 4.22 9.37
C VAL A 354 4.95 4.91 8.03
N PHE A 355 4.58 6.19 8.05
CA PHE A 355 4.52 7.02 6.85
C PHE A 355 5.60 8.09 6.89
N ALA A 356 6.33 8.19 5.79
CA ALA A 356 7.27 9.27 5.55
C ALA A 356 6.57 10.49 4.96
N PRO A 357 7.12 11.70 5.17
CA PRO A 357 6.70 12.87 4.42
C PRO A 357 6.97 12.70 2.93
N LEU A 358 6.15 13.35 2.11
CA LEU A 358 6.28 13.30 0.65
C LEU A 358 7.08 14.47 0.05
N PHE A 359 7.43 15.46 0.87
CA PHE A 359 7.96 16.75 0.42
C PHE A 359 9.44 16.94 0.77
N GLU A 360 10.18 17.53 -0.17
CA GLU A 360 11.63 17.73 -0.05
C GLU A 360 12.01 18.63 1.15
N ASP A 361 11.16 19.60 1.51
CA ASP A 361 11.44 20.55 2.58
C ASP A 361 11.48 19.91 3.98
N LEU A 362 10.90 18.72 4.16
CA LEU A 362 10.94 17.99 5.43
C LEU A 362 12.18 17.09 5.57
N LYS A 363 12.92 16.85 4.49
CA LYS A 363 14.15 16.05 4.54
C LYS A 363 15.15 16.69 5.50
N GLY A 364 15.59 15.92 6.49
CA GLY A 364 16.58 16.37 7.46
C GLY A 364 16.06 17.38 8.50
N GLN A 365 14.75 17.60 8.61
CA GLN A 365 14.16 18.55 9.55
C GLN A 365 13.53 17.86 10.75
N GLY A 366 13.67 18.45 11.94
CA GLY A 366 12.97 17.98 13.15
C GLY A 366 13.19 16.50 13.42
N ILE A 367 12.11 15.73 13.57
CA ILE A 367 12.18 14.29 13.83
C ILE A 367 12.72 13.48 12.64
N TRP A 368 12.80 14.08 11.44
CA TRP A 368 13.23 13.44 10.19
C TRP A 368 14.76 13.54 9.95
N ALA A 369 15.50 14.07 10.91
CA ALA A 369 16.94 14.31 10.78
C ALA A 369 17.81 13.06 10.97
N GLU A 370 17.36 12.11 11.79
CA GLU A 370 18.17 10.95 12.19
C GLU A 370 17.34 9.69 12.48
N GLY A 371 18.04 8.58 12.71
CA GLY A 371 17.44 7.30 13.07
C GLY A 371 16.48 6.74 12.03
N VAL A 372 15.50 5.97 12.50
CA VAL A 372 14.49 5.32 11.64
C VAL A 372 13.70 6.32 10.78
N ASN A 373 13.43 7.52 11.30
CA ASN A 373 12.71 8.54 10.56
C ASN A 373 13.48 9.07 9.35
N ALA A 374 14.81 9.25 9.48
CA ALA A 374 15.65 9.59 8.33
C ALA A 374 15.70 8.47 7.29
N GLN A 375 15.66 7.20 7.74
CA GLN A 375 15.68 6.04 6.86
C GLN A 375 14.38 5.91 6.05
N VAL A 376 13.21 6.16 6.65
CA VAL A 376 11.94 6.12 5.90
C VAL A 376 11.79 7.30 4.93
N VAL A 377 12.40 8.46 5.23
CA VAL A 377 12.51 9.58 4.27
C VAL A 377 13.42 9.19 3.12
N ASN A 378 14.57 8.58 3.40
CA ASN A 378 15.47 8.06 2.36
C ASN A 378 14.76 7.04 1.47
N TYR A 379 13.92 6.16 2.04
CA TYR A 379 13.09 5.25 1.27
C TYR A 379 12.11 6.01 0.35
N ALA A 380 11.34 6.93 0.92
CA ALA A 380 10.35 7.71 0.18
C ALA A 380 10.98 8.51 -0.97
N GLU A 381 12.18 9.07 -0.78
CA GLU A 381 12.93 9.81 -1.80
C GLU A 381 13.41 8.95 -2.97
N ASN A 382 13.70 7.66 -2.73
CA ASN A 382 14.41 6.82 -3.70
C ASN A 382 13.58 5.65 -4.26
N ALA A 383 12.41 5.34 -3.69
CA ALA A 383 11.59 4.20 -4.12
C ALA A 383 10.95 4.44 -5.50
N SER A 384 11.63 4.01 -6.56
CA SER A 384 11.21 4.17 -7.96
C SER A 384 10.53 2.93 -8.55
N GLY A 385 10.51 1.81 -7.83
CA GLY A 385 9.90 0.56 -8.25
C GLY A 385 8.38 0.59 -8.10
N TYR A 386 7.70 -0.22 -8.90
CA TYR A 386 6.25 -0.39 -8.88
C TYR A 386 5.90 -1.83 -9.20
N TYR A 387 4.71 -2.28 -8.82
CA TYR A 387 4.26 -3.63 -9.17
C TYR A 387 4.28 -3.85 -10.68
N GLY A 388 5.04 -4.87 -11.09
CA GLY A 388 5.32 -5.14 -12.51
C GLY A 388 6.57 -4.50 -13.06
N TYR A 389 7.43 -3.86 -12.25
CA TYR A 389 8.73 -3.39 -12.74
C TYR A 389 9.50 -4.51 -13.47
N PRO A 390 10.07 -4.25 -14.66
CA PRO A 390 10.26 -2.94 -15.31
C PRO A 390 9.25 -2.64 -16.44
N VAL A 391 8.06 -3.22 -16.43
CA VAL A 391 7.06 -3.06 -17.52
C VAL A 391 6.71 -1.60 -17.75
N GLU A 392 6.98 -1.11 -18.97
CA GLU A 392 6.79 0.30 -19.33
C GLU A 392 5.39 0.56 -19.89
N SER A 393 4.78 -0.43 -20.55
CA SER A 393 3.46 -0.27 -21.17
C SER A 393 2.33 -0.21 -20.13
N LEU A 394 1.37 0.70 -20.31
CA LEU A 394 0.20 0.82 -19.42
C LEU A 394 -0.57 -0.51 -19.31
N LYS A 395 -0.79 -1.17 -20.45
CA LYS A 395 -1.47 -2.48 -20.48
C LYS A 395 -0.69 -3.52 -19.68
N GLY A 396 0.62 -3.60 -19.85
CA GLY A 396 1.45 -4.55 -19.11
C GLY A 396 1.49 -4.25 -17.61
N ARG A 397 1.58 -2.97 -17.21
CA ARG A 397 1.47 -2.56 -15.80
C ARG A 397 0.11 -2.94 -15.19
N ALA A 398 -0.98 -2.79 -15.94
CA ALA A 398 -2.31 -3.23 -15.51
C ALA A 398 -2.40 -4.75 -15.34
N VAL A 399 -1.81 -5.52 -16.25
CA VAL A 399 -1.71 -6.98 -16.14
C VAL A 399 -0.92 -7.35 -14.88
N ALA A 400 0.24 -6.74 -14.67
CA ALA A 400 1.05 -6.98 -13.47
C ALA A 400 0.32 -6.60 -12.17
N ALA A 401 -0.44 -5.51 -12.15
CA ALA A 401 -1.26 -5.12 -11.00
C ALA A 401 -2.34 -6.16 -10.66
N LYS A 402 -2.88 -6.88 -11.65
CA LYS A 402 -3.85 -7.97 -11.41
C LYS A 402 -3.22 -9.21 -10.80
N HIS A 403 -1.91 -9.40 -10.98
CA HIS A 403 -1.15 -10.46 -10.31
C HIS A 403 -0.82 -10.18 -8.86
N TYR A 404 -0.94 -8.92 -8.43
CA TYR A 404 -0.60 -8.52 -7.07
C TYR A 404 -1.26 -9.41 -6.01
N PHE A 405 -2.54 -9.74 -6.18
CA PHE A 405 -3.31 -10.56 -5.23
C PHE A 405 -3.18 -12.08 -5.44
N THR A 406 -2.31 -12.52 -6.37
CA THR A 406 -2.11 -13.95 -6.68
C THR A 406 -0.82 -14.52 -6.09
N PHE A 407 0.03 -13.67 -5.50
CA PHE A 407 1.29 -14.00 -4.83
C PHE A 407 2.16 -15.04 -5.55
N PRO A 408 2.46 -14.86 -6.86
CA PRO A 408 3.19 -15.85 -7.65
C PRO A 408 4.63 -16.07 -7.17
N VAL A 409 5.27 -15.08 -6.53
CA VAL A 409 6.64 -15.18 -6.03
C VAL A 409 6.67 -16.02 -4.77
N ALA A 410 5.82 -15.71 -3.79
CA ALA A 410 5.66 -16.50 -2.57
C ALA A 410 5.25 -17.94 -2.91
N GLU A 411 4.37 -18.15 -3.89
CA GLU A 411 3.99 -19.49 -4.34
C GLU A 411 5.19 -20.28 -4.90
N MET A 412 6.05 -19.67 -5.74
CA MET A 412 7.27 -20.32 -6.23
C MET A 412 8.18 -20.74 -5.07
N MET A 413 8.48 -19.79 -4.17
CA MET A 413 9.32 -20.04 -3.00
C MET A 413 8.75 -21.17 -2.13
N ASN A 414 7.44 -21.17 -1.89
CA ASN A 414 6.76 -22.18 -1.09
C ASN A 414 6.90 -23.58 -1.69
N LYS A 415 6.64 -23.72 -2.99
CA LYS A 415 6.73 -25.01 -3.67
C LYS A 415 8.14 -25.57 -3.67
N VAL A 416 9.14 -24.71 -3.77
CA VAL A 416 10.56 -25.09 -3.70
C VAL A 416 10.95 -25.49 -2.27
N ALA A 417 10.61 -24.68 -1.27
CA ALA A 417 10.89 -24.95 0.14
C ALA A 417 10.23 -26.25 0.64
N THR A 418 9.00 -26.51 0.21
CA THR A 418 8.25 -27.72 0.59
C THR A 418 8.59 -28.95 -0.25
N ASN A 419 9.54 -28.86 -1.19
CA ASN A 419 9.87 -29.91 -2.16
C ASN A 419 8.68 -30.36 -3.04
N THR A 420 7.67 -29.50 -3.19
CA THR A 420 6.54 -29.75 -4.09
C THR A 420 6.99 -29.68 -5.55
N LEU A 421 7.89 -28.74 -5.89
CA LEU A 421 8.53 -28.61 -7.20
C LEU A 421 10.03 -28.34 -7.05
N SER A 422 10.81 -28.73 -8.07
CA SER A 422 12.16 -28.22 -8.26
C SER A 422 12.14 -26.71 -8.58
N PRO A 423 13.24 -25.97 -8.36
CA PRO A 423 13.34 -24.59 -8.85
C PRO A 423 12.98 -24.45 -10.34
N GLU A 424 13.44 -25.36 -11.20
CA GLU A 424 13.16 -25.36 -12.64
C GLU A 424 11.68 -25.59 -12.96
N ASP A 425 10.99 -26.42 -12.21
CA ASP A 425 9.56 -26.67 -12.43
C ASP A 425 8.69 -25.57 -11.80
N ALA A 426 9.15 -24.96 -10.70
CA ALA A 426 8.46 -23.85 -10.05
C ALA A 426 8.41 -22.60 -10.94
N VAL A 427 9.51 -22.25 -11.62
CA VAL A 427 9.51 -21.10 -12.54
C VAL A 427 8.64 -21.35 -13.78
N LYS A 428 8.58 -22.59 -14.30
CA LYS A 428 7.69 -22.96 -15.41
C LYS A 428 6.22 -22.90 -15.01
N ASP A 429 5.90 -23.41 -13.83
CA ASP A 429 4.54 -23.36 -13.28
C ASP A 429 4.09 -21.90 -13.09
N ALA A 430 4.95 -21.06 -12.50
CA ALA A 430 4.68 -19.64 -12.33
C ALA A 430 4.54 -18.91 -13.68
N ALA A 431 5.44 -19.16 -14.64
CA ALA A 431 5.37 -18.56 -15.96
C ALA A 431 4.04 -18.88 -16.66
N LYS A 432 3.61 -20.13 -16.58
CA LYS A 432 2.32 -20.57 -17.12
C LYS A 432 1.14 -19.88 -16.43
N LYS A 433 1.10 -19.89 -15.10
CA LYS A 433 0.01 -19.25 -14.33
C LYS A 433 -0.07 -17.75 -14.59
N ILE A 434 1.09 -17.11 -14.70
CA ILE A 434 1.16 -15.69 -15.03
C ILE A 434 0.54 -15.47 -16.41
N ALA A 435 0.99 -16.21 -17.42
CA ALA A 435 0.45 -16.14 -18.79
C ALA A 435 -1.07 -16.39 -18.85
N ASP A 436 -1.59 -17.38 -18.13
CA ASP A 436 -3.02 -17.72 -18.09
C ASP A 436 -3.87 -16.53 -17.61
N VAL A 437 -3.42 -15.79 -16.59
CA VAL A 437 -4.12 -14.57 -16.13
C VAL A 437 -3.98 -13.46 -17.16
N GLN A 438 -2.83 -13.28 -17.82
CA GLN A 438 -2.67 -12.25 -18.86
C GLN A 438 -3.74 -12.40 -19.95
N GLU A 439 -4.10 -13.62 -20.34
CA GLU A 439 -5.15 -13.90 -21.34
C GLU A 439 -6.56 -13.47 -20.90
N THR A 440 -6.81 -13.38 -19.59
CA THR A 440 -8.09 -12.91 -19.04
C THR A 440 -8.21 -11.38 -19.08
N VAL A 441 -7.08 -10.67 -19.21
CA VAL A 441 -7.00 -9.21 -19.25
C VAL A 441 -7.10 -8.74 -20.71
N LYS A 442 -8.33 -8.75 -21.24
CA LYS A 442 -8.63 -8.26 -22.59
C LYS A 442 -8.78 -6.76 -22.65
#